data_AF-A0A7W1CQG7-F1
#
_entry.id   AF-A0A7W1CQG7-F1
#
_cell.length_a   1.000
_cell.length_b   1.000
_cell.length_c   1.000
_cell.angle_alpha   90.00
_cell.angle_beta   90.00
_cell.angle_gamma   90.00
#
_symmetry.space_group_name_H-M   'P 1'
#
loop_
_entity.id
_entity.type
_entity.pdbx_description
1 polymer ?
#
loop_
_entity_poly.entity_id
_entity_poly.type
_entity_poly.pdbx_seq_one_letter_code
_entity_poly.pdbx_strand_id
1 'polypeptide(L)'
;MKQFLLFPLLVLLAGCISSGSYVLTGAPHPKISPEAVRMYTVAPANAQTVGTVSSYVNALGQMGQDIAINKLKNAASKIGANGIVLATSQAGYWSGTQITGQAIFVP
;
A
#
# COMPACT_ATOMS: atom_id res chain seq x y z
N MET A 1 -37.48 -40.47 -2.22
CA MET A 1 -36.01 -40.69 -2.22
C MET A 1 -35.49 -39.96 -3.45
N LYS A 2 -34.82 -38.80 -3.42
CA LYS A 2 -33.49 -38.58 -2.88
C LYS A 2 -33.20 -37.08 -3.05
N GLN A 3 -33.80 -36.24 -2.20
CA GLN A 3 -33.35 -34.87 -2.00
C GLN A 3 -32.19 -34.92 -1.04
N PHE A 4 -30.96 -35.06 -1.56
CA PHE A 4 -29.77 -34.98 -0.73
C PHE A 4 -28.66 -34.25 -1.50
N LEU A 5 -28.44 -33.02 -1.04
CA LEU A 5 -27.12 -32.37 -0.92
C LEU A 5 -26.34 -32.19 -2.21
N LEU A 6 -26.75 -31.20 -3.01
CA LEU A 6 -25.78 -30.42 -3.80
C LEU A 6 -25.53 -29.12 -3.04
N PHE A 7 -24.80 -29.28 -1.94
CA PHE A 7 -24.33 -28.21 -1.05
C PHE A 7 -23.49 -27.23 -1.89
N PRO A 8 -23.74 -25.91 -1.82
CA PRO A 8 -23.10 -24.96 -2.71
C PRO A 8 -21.63 -24.80 -2.30
N LEU A 9 -20.73 -25.49 -3.00
CA LEU A 9 -19.27 -25.38 -2.85
C LEU A 9 -18.72 -24.07 -3.48
N LEU A 10 -19.54 -23.03 -3.56
CA LEU A 10 -19.27 -21.81 -4.35
C LEU A 10 -18.90 -20.59 -3.50
N VAL A 11 -18.51 -20.81 -2.24
CA VAL A 11 -18.07 -19.74 -1.35
C VAL A 11 -16.65 -20.08 -0.94
N LEU A 12 -15.65 -19.37 -1.48
CA LEU A 12 -14.33 -19.10 -0.87
C LEU A 12 -13.26 -18.57 -1.85
N LEU A 13 -13.60 -18.10 -3.07
CA LEU A 13 -12.66 -17.28 -3.86
C LEU A 13 -12.55 -15.85 -3.30
N ALA A 14 -12.30 -15.71 -1.99
CA ALA A 14 -11.92 -14.44 -1.39
C ALA A 14 -10.52 -14.06 -1.89
N GLY A 15 -10.47 -13.30 -2.98
CA GLY A 15 -9.24 -12.71 -3.49
C GLY A 15 -8.63 -11.79 -2.43
N CYS A 16 -7.44 -12.10 -1.94
CA CYS A 16 -6.71 -11.23 -1.05
C CYS A 16 -6.26 -9.98 -1.84
N ILE A 17 -6.98 -8.87 -1.68
CA ILE A 17 -6.51 -7.56 -2.17
C ILE A 17 -5.33 -7.15 -1.28
N SER A 18 -4.12 -7.51 -1.71
CA SER A 18 -2.87 -7.13 -1.04
C SER A 18 -2.76 -5.61 -0.99
N SER A 19 -2.84 -5.06 0.23
CA SER A 19 -3.01 -3.63 0.50
C SER A 19 -1.70 -2.84 0.64
N GLY A 20 -0.60 -3.33 0.03
CA GLY A 20 0.74 -2.84 0.32
C GLY A 20 1.25 -3.34 1.68
N SER A 21 2.56 -3.25 1.89
CA SER A 21 3.25 -3.69 3.11
C SER A 21 3.91 -2.50 3.81
N TYR A 22 4.03 -2.58 5.13
CA TYR A 22 4.68 -1.56 5.94
C TYR A 22 5.48 -2.19 7.07
N VAL A 23 6.51 -1.47 7.51
CA VAL A 23 7.30 -1.76 8.71
C VAL A 23 7.28 -0.51 9.57
N LEU A 24 6.74 -0.63 10.78
CA LEU A 24 6.78 0.44 11.79
C LEU A 24 8.20 0.55 12.34
N THR A 25 8.78 1.75 12.25
CA THR A 25 10.12 2.04 12.79
C THR A 25 10.12 3.25 13.72
N GLY A 26 9.02 4.00 13.78
CA GLY A 26 8.82 5.16 14.66
C GLY A 26 7.52 5.08 15.44
N ALA A 27 7.07 6.23 15.97
CA ALA A 27 5.85 6.30 16.76
C ALA A 27 4.60 6.13 15.86
N PRO A 28 3.68 5.21 16.20
CA PRO A 28 2.43 5.07 15.46
C PRO A 28 1.50 6.25 15.73
N HIS A 29 0.82 6.71 14.69
CA HIS A 29 -0.21 7.74 14.77
C HIS A 29 -1.60 7.13 14.51
N PRO A 30 -2.70 7.83 14.84
CA PRO A 30 -4.04 7.39 14.50
C PRO A 30 -4.18 7.13 12.99
N LYS A 31 -4.86 6.05 12.63
CA LYS A 31 -5.12 5.71 11.23
C LYS A 31 -5.84 6.87 10.53
N ILE A 32 -5.36 7.22 9.33
CA ILE A 32 -5.97 8.25 8.49
C ILE A 32 -6.51 7.67 7.18
N SER A 33 -7.26 8.49 6.42
CA SER A 33 -7.68 8.15 5.06
C SER A 33 -6.46 8.05 4.13
N PRO A 34 -6.38 7.03 3.25
CA PRO A 34 -5.32 6.93 2.23
C PRO A 34 -5.22 8.18 1.34
N GLU A 35 -6.32 8.90 1.13
CA GLU A 35 -6.37 10.12 0.32
C GLU A 35 -5.66 11.30 0.98
N ALA A 36 -5.54 11.30 2.31
CA ALA A 36 -4.82 12.32 3.06
C ALA A 36 -3.29 12.13 3.00
N VAL A 37 -2.81 11.02 2.45
CA VAL A 37 -1.37 10.72 2.33
C VAL A 37 -0.79 11.42 1.10
N ARG A 38 0.16 12.33 1.33
CA ARG A 38 0.88 13.06 0.29
C ARG A 38 2.18 12.36 -0.11
N MET A 39 2.53 12.42 -1.38
CA MET A 39 3.80 11.92 -1.90
C MET A 39 4.81 13.06 -1.95
N TYR A 40 6.02 12.81 -1.48
CA TYR A 40 7.13 13.75 -1.45
C TYR A 40 8.34 13.13 -2.14
N THR A 41 9.09 13.94 -2.89
CA THR A 41 10.42 13.57 -3.39
C THR A 41 11.51 13.88 -2.37
N VAL A 42 11.27 14.89 -1.52
CA VAL A 42 12.18 15.33 -0.45
C VAL A 42 11.37 15.51 0.82
N ALA A 43 11.89 15.03 1.95
CA ALA A 43 11.23 15.15 3.24
C ALA A 43 11.11 16.63 3.67
N PRO A 44 9.94 17.09 4.15
CA PRO A 44 9.82 18.41 4.76
C PRO A 44 10.57 18.47 6.09
N ALA A 45 11.02 19.68 6.49
CA ALA A 45 11.95 19.87 7.61
C ALA A 45 11.41 19.39 8.98
N ASN A 46 10.10 19.43 9.18
CA ASN A 46 9.42 19.03 10.41
C ASN A 46 8.85 17.59 10.34
N ALA A 47 9.22 16.80 9.34
CA ALA A 47 8.77 15.43 9.19
C ALA A 47 9.36 14.51 10.26
N GLN A 48 8.52 13.66 10.84
CA GLN A 48 8.91 12.58 11.73
C GLN A 48 8.77 11.25 11.00
N THR A 49 9.77 10.38 11.06
CA THR A 49 9.69 9.04 10.47
C THR A 49 8.75 8.14 11.27
N VAL A 50 7.74 7.58 10.61
CA VAL A 50 6.79 6.62 11.19
C VAL A 50 7.17 5.19 10.81
N GLY A 51 7.69 4.99 9.60
CA GLY A 51 8.01 3.65 9.11
C GLY A 51 8.57 3.62 7.69
N THR A 52 8.67 2.41 7.17
CA THR A 52 8.94 2.14 5.75
C THR A 52 7.70 1.49 5.13
N VAL A 53 7.38 1.86 3.90
CA VAL A 53 6.26 1.30 3.14
C VAL A 53 6.74 0.79 1.79
N SER A 54 6.10 -0.27 1.31
CA SER A 54 6.38 -0.85 0.01
C SER A 54 5.10 -1.37 -0.65
N SER A 55 5.04 -1.27 -1.96
CA SER A 55 3.95 -1.87 -2.76
C SER A 55 4.52 -2.59 -3.97
N TYR A 56 3.80 -3.64 -4.38
CA TYR A 56 4.08 -4.41 -5.58
C TYR A 56 2.76 -4.69 -6.31
N VAL A 57 2.81 -4.56 -7.64
CA VAL A 57 1.70 -4.91 -8.53
C VAL A 57 2.24 -5.57 -9.79
N ASN A 58 1.55 -6.62 -10.24
CA ASN A 58 1.81 -7.26 -11.52
C ASN A 58 1.06 -6.51 -12.64
N ALA A 59 1.35 -5.22 -12.79
CA ALA A 59 0.78 -4.33 -13.80
C ALA A 59 1.87 -3.38 -14.30
N LEU A 60 1.77 -3.02 -15.58
CA LEU A 60 2.79 -2.27 -16.30
C LEU A 60 2.33 -0.85 -16.63
N GLY A 61 3.29 -0.01 -17.01
CA GLY A 61 3.05 1.37 -17.43
C GLY A 61 2.41 2.23 -16.34
N GLN A 62 1.69 3.27 -16.75
CA GLN A 62 1.07 4.22 -15.84
C GLN A 62 0.04 3.56 -14.92
N MET A 63 -0.77 2.62 -15.44
CA MET A 63 -1.75 1.89 -14.62
C MET A 63 -1.08 1.14 -13.46
N GLY A 64 0.05 0.48 -13.71
CA GLY A 64 0.81 -0.19 -12.64
C GLY A 64 1.30 0.79 -11.58
N GLN A 65 1.83 1.93 -12.00
CA GLN A 65 2.26 3.00 -11.10
C GLN A 65 1.09 3.52 -10.25
N ASP A 66 -0.06 3.81 -10.85
CA ASP A 66 -1.23 4.34 -10.13
C ASP A 66 -1.75 3.36 -9.07
N ILE A 67 -1.85 2.07 -9.41
CA ILE A 67 -2.27 1.03 -8.47
C ILE A 67 -1.22 0.85 -7.36
N ALA A 68 0.07 0.86 -7.70
CA ALA A 68 1.15 0.74 -6.72
C ALA A 68 1.17 1.94 -5.75
N ILE A 69 0.95 3.15 -6.24
CA ILE A 69 0.84 4.36 -5.42
C ILE A 69 -0.35 4.25 -4.46
N ASN A 70 -1.51 3.82 -4.95
CA ASN A 70 -2.71 3.65 -4.12
C ASN A 70 -2.48 2.62 -2.99
N LYS A 71 -1.83 1.50 -3.30
CA LYS A 71 -1.44 0.50 -2.28
C LYS A 71 -0.44 1.07 -1.28
N LEU A 72 0.53 1.84 -1.76
CA LEU A 72 1.55 2.46 -0.89
C LEU A 72 0.91 3.46 0.08
N LYS A 73 -0.01 4.31 -0.40
CA LYS A 73 -0.80 5.22 0.43
C LYS A 73 -1.66 4.47 1.45
N ASN A 74 -2.28 3.36 1.06
CA ASN A 74 -3.05 2.53 1.99
C ASN A 74 -2.18 1.97 3.13
N ALA A 75 -0.97 1.49 2.80
CA ALA A 75 -0.01 1.00 3.79
C ALA A 75 0.44 2.10 4.76
N ALA A 76 0.75 3.29 4.25
CA ALA A 76 1.13 4.45 5.08
C ALA A 76 -0.02 4.94 5.97
N SER A 77 -1.25 4.97 5.46
CA SER A 77 -2.41 5.45 6.20
C SER A 77 -2.74 4.56 7.41
N LYS A 78 -2.45 3.25 7.32
CA LYS A 78 -2.63 2.27 8.40
C LYS A 78 -1.72 2.52 9.60
N ILE A 79 -0.54 3.11 9.38
CA ILE A 79 0.41 3.47 10.45
C ILE A 79 0.29 4.94 10.87
N GLY A 80 -0.70 5.66 10.31
CA GLY A 80 -0.98 7.06 10.63
C GLY A 80 0.01 8.05 9.99
N ALA A 81 0.78 7.63 9.00
CA ALA A 81 1.64 8.53 8.23
C ALA A 81 0.79 9.34 7.24
N ASN A 82 0.97 10.66 7.23
CA ASN A 82 0.31 11.59 6.30
C ASN A 82 1.20 11.98 5.10
N GLY A 83 2.43 11.47 5.06
CA GLY A 83 3.35 11.64 3.95
C GLY A 83 4.14 10.37 3.65
N ILE A 84 4.57 10.24 2.40
CA ILE A 84 5.55 9.24 1.95
C ILE A 84 6.65 9.96 1.20
N VAL A 85 7.90 9.77 1.59
CA VAL A 85 9.09 10.19 0.84
C VAL A 85 9.49 9.04 -0.08
N LEU A 86 9.47 9.27 -1.39
CA LEU A 86 9.76 8.24 -2.39
C LEU A 86 11.24 7.83 -2.29
N ALA A 87 11.51 6.54 -2.12
CA ALA A 87 12.88 6.01 -2.08
C ALA A 87 13.25 5.40 -3.43
N THR A 88 12.49 4.38 -3.87
CA THR A 88 12.66 3.76 -5.18
C THR A 88 11.31 3.55 -5.86
N SER A 89 11.26 3.78 -7.16
CA SER A 89 10.17 3.33 -8.03
C SER A 89 10.80 2.58 -9.19
N GLN A 90 10.42 1.33 -9.38
CA GLN A 90 10.92 0.46 -10.43
C GLN A 90 9.73 -0.15 -11.16
N ALA A 91 9.69 0.02 -12.47
CA ALA A 91 8.73 -0.67 -13.33
C ALA A 91 9.52 -1.44 -14.39
N GLY A 92 9.26 -2.73 -14.50
CA GLY A 92 9.88 -3.59 -15.49
C GLY A 92 8.84 -4.44 -16.19
N TYR A 93 9.04 -4.69 -17.48
CA TYR A 93 8.10 -5.43 -18.32
C TYR A 93 7.80 -6.84 -17.78
N TRP A 94 8.81 -7.49 -17.18
CA TRP A 94 8.70 -8.84 -16.59
C TRP A 94 8.58 -8.85 -15.07
N SER A 95 8.88 -7.73 -14.42
CA SER A 95 8.98 -7.64 -12.95
C SER A 95 7.84 -6.84 -12.32
N GLY A 96 6.85 -6.38 -13.10
CA GLY A 96 5.77 -5.55 -12.60
C GLY A 96 6.25 -4.17 -12.13
N THR A 97 5.43 -3.53 -11.29
CA THR A 97 5.71 -2.22 -10.70
C THR A 97 5.89 -2.35 -9.18
N GLN A 98 7.04 -1.90 -8.69
CA GLN A 98 7.38 -1.88 -7.27
C GLN A 98 7.74 -0.45 -6.85
N ILE A 99 7.17 -0.01 -5.74
CA ILE A 99 7.48 1.30 -5.15
C ILE A 99 7.80 1.11 -3.67
N THR A 100 8.85 1.76 -3.21
CA THR A 100 9.21 1.84 -1.79
C THR A 100 9.39 3.28 -1.36
N GLY A 101 9.14 3.54 -0.08
CA GLY A 101 9.30 4.88 0.47
C GLY A 101 9.33 4.88 1.99
N GLN A 102 9.78 6.00 2.53
CA GLN A 102 9.73 6.28 3.94
C GLN A 102 8.40 6.93 4.29
N ALA A 103 7.65 6.33 5.20
CA ALA A 103 6.41 6.89 5.72
C ALA A 103 6.73 7.92 6.82
N ILE A 104 6.17 9.12 6.68
CA ILE A 104 6.42 10.25 7.56
C ILE A 104 5.11 10.86 8.10
N PHE A 105 5.21 11.48 9.26
CA PHE A 105 4.19 12.33 9.85
C PHE A 105 4.69 13.77 9.87
N VAL A 106 3.91 14.66 9.26
CA VAL A 106 4.12 16.11 9.30
C VAL A 106 3.08 16.68 10.27
N PRO A 107 3.49 17.26 11.41
CA PRO A 107 2.59 17.82 12.40
C PRO A 107 1.85 19.07 11.91
#